data_AF-A0A6S6UJP5-F1
#
_entry.id   AF-A0A6S6UJP5-F1
#
_cell.length_a   1.000
_cell.length_b   1.000
_cell.length_c   1.000
_cell.angle_alpha   90.00
_cell.angle_beta   90.00
_cell.angle_gamma   90.00
#
_symmetry.space_group_name_H-M   'P 1'
#
loop_
_entity.id
_entity.type
_entity.pdbx_description
1 polymer ?
#
loop_
_entity_poly.entity_id
_entity_poly.type
_entity_poly.pdbx_seq_one_letter_code
_entity_poly.pdbx_strand_id
1 'polypeptide(L)'
;MSMTEEQRNQLYRQMADSFISVANQHSEQQNKAMVSSAFLYGSARFSAFVTAVQSRELSTYEADREEAIEYFVGEFRRMLNENLDNYRDAFKPAAEGEEPKKQPAKPQQKPFLSYDHLVKK
;
A
#
# COMPACT_ATOMS: atom_id res chain seq x y z
N MET A 1 10.40 19.56 21.14
CA MET A 1 9.08 18.90 21.29
C MET A 1 9.12 17.59 20.51
N SER A 2 8.62 16.49 21.06
CA SER A 2 8.51 15.21 20.35
C SER A 2 7.33 15.25 19.37
N MET A 3 7.43 14.54 18.25
CA MET A 3 6.39 14.48 17.22
C MET A 3 5.13 13.79 17.74
N THR A 4 3.94 14.32 17.43
CA THR A 4 2.67 13.70 17.82
C THR A 4 2.41 12.42 17.02
N GLU A 5 1.50 11.58 17.50
CA GLU A 5 1.09 10.37 16.77
C GLU A 5 0.43 10.69 15.43
N GLU A 6 -0.42 11.71 15.40
CA GLU A 6 -1.09 12.13 14.17
C GLU A 6 -0.09 12.63 13.12
N GLN A 7 0.94 13.37 13.54
CA GLN A 7 2.04 13.79 12.66
C GLN A 7 2.83 12.59 12.11
N ARG A 8 3.09 11.56 12.93
CA ARG A 8 3.72 10.30 12.47
C ARG A 8 2.85 9.58 11.44
N ASN A 9 1.57 9.45 11.70
CA ASN A 9 0.63 8.78 10.80
C ASN A 9 0.49 9.55 9.47
N GLN A 10 0.50 10.88 9.51
CA GLN A 10 0.51 11.70 8.30
C GLN A 10 1.80 11.49 7.49
N LEU A 11 2.97 11.52 8.13
CA LEU A 11 4.24 11.29 7.45
C LEU A 11 4.29 9.90 6.82
N TYR A 12 3.81 8.87 7.54
CA TYR A 12 3.69 7.52 7.02
C TYR A 12 2.85 7.46 5.72
N ARG A 13 1.66 8.08 5.72
CA ARG A 13 0.81 8.13 4.53
C ARG A 13 1.46 8.87 3.37
N GLN A 14 2.12 10.00 3.64
CA GLN A 14 2.84 10.77 2.62
C GLN A 14 3.97 9.97 1.98
N MET A 15 4.71 9.16 2.76
CA MET A 15 5.72 8.27 2.22
C MET A 15 5.10 7.18 1.33
N ALA A 16 4.03 6.53 1.78
CA ALA A 16 3.31 5.54 0.98
C ALA A 16 2.80 6.12 -0.35
N ASP A 17 2.18 7.30 -0.32
CA ASP A 17 1.67 8.01 -1.49
C ASP A 17 2.79 8.36 -2.49
N SER A 18 4.00 8.63 -2.01
CA SER A 18 5.14 8.92 -2.88
C SER A 18 5.54 7.71 -3.73
N PHE A 19 5.51 6.50 -3.18
CA PHE A 19 5.77 5.26 -3.93
C PHE A 19 4.69 4.98 -4.96
N ILE A 20 3.43 5.24 -4.60
CA ILE A 20 2.28 5.13 -5.49
C ILE A 20 2.37 6.12 -6.66
N SER A 21 2.81 7.35 -6.40
CA SER A 21 3.02 8.36 -7.43
C SER A 21 4.01 7.88 -8.50
N VAL A 22 5.12 7.25 -8.08
CA VAL A 22 6.09 6.65 -9.01
C VAL A 22 5.47 5.49 -9.81
N ALA A 23 4.71 4.60 -9.15
CA ALA A 23 4.02 3.51 -9.85
C ALA A 23 3.00 4.05 -10.88
N ASN A 24 2.31 5.16 -10.57
CA ASN A 24 1.40 5.82 -11.50
C ASN A 24 2.13 6.38 -12.72
N GLN A 25 3.27 7.05 -12.53
CA GLN A 25 4.09 7.57 -13.63
C GLN A 25 4.54 6.44 -14.58
N HIS A 26 5.02 5.31 -14.04
CA HIS A 26 5.35 4.16 -14.88
C HIS A 26 4.12 3.61 -15.61
N SER A 27 2.94 3.67 -15.01
CA SER A 27 1.68 3.20 -15.59
C SER A 27 1.14 4.09 -16.72
N GLU A 28 1.74 5.26 -16.98
CA GLU A 28 1.43 6.08 -18.15
C GLU A 28 2.05 5.51 -19.43
N GLN A 29 3.17 4.77 -19.29
CA GLN A 29 3.95 4.27 -20.42
C GLN A 29 3.98 2.74 -20.50
N GLN A 30 3.72 2.05 -19.39
CA GLN A 30 3.86 0.60 -19.26
C GLN A 30 2.53 -0.07 -18.90
N ASN A 31 2.45 -1.38 -19.17
CA ASN A 31 1.30 -2.19 -18.77
C ASN A 31 1.20 -2.24 -17.22
N LYS A 32 -0.01 -2.02 -16.69
CA LYS A 32 -0.29 -2.00 -15.24
C LYS A 32 0.09 -3.30 -14.52
N ALA A 33 -0.06 -4.46 -15.17
CA ALA A 33 0.35 -5.75 -14.61
C ALA A 33 1.88 -5.82 -14.43
N MET A 34 2.64 -5.30 -15.40
CA MET A 34 4.10 -5.21 -15.31
C MET A 34 4.53 -4.25 -14.19
N VAL A 35 3.91 -3.07 -14.12
CA VAL A 35 4.18 -2.09 -13.05
C VAL A 35 3.85 -2.67 -11.68
N SER A 36 2.72 -3.36 -11.54
CA SER A 36 2.32 -4.01 -10.28
C SER A 36 3.33 -5.08 -9.86
N SER A 37 3.74 -5.95 -10.79
CA SER A 37 4.77 -6.96 -10.52
C SER A 37 6.12 -6.33 -10.17
N ALA A 38 6.51 -5.25 -10.85
CA ALA A 38 7.75 -4.53 -10.56
C ALA A 38 7.71 -3.85 -9.19
N PHE A 39 6.55 -3.28 -8.81
CA PHE A 39 6.38 -2.64 -7.51
C PHE A 39 6.44 -3.66 -6.36
N LEU A 40 5.81 -4.82 -6.52
CA LEU A 40 5.93 -5.93 -5.57
C LEU A 40 7.39 -6.40 -5.44
N TYR A 41 8.09 -6.56 -6.55
CA TYR A 41 9.51 -6.94 -6.54
C TYR A 41 10.39 -5.88 -5.86
N GLY A 42 10.14 -4.59 -6.11
CA GLY A 42 10.81 -3.47 -5.44
C GLY A 42 10.60 -3.48 -3.93
N SER A 43 9.37 -3.72 -3.48
CA SER A 43 9.03 -3.88 -2.06
C SER A 43 9.81 -5.03 -1.43
N ALA A 44 9.85 -6.20 -2.07
CA ALA A 44 10.61 -7.35 -1.58
C ALA A 44 12.13 -7.07 -1.46
N ARG A 45 12.72 -6.36 -2.43
CA ARG A 45 14.14 -5.95 -2.38
C ARG A 45 14.42 -5.01 -1.22
N PHE A 46 13.52 -4.07 -0.96
CA PHE A 46 13.65 -3.14 0.16
C PHE A 46 13.53 -3.87 1.50
N SER A 47 12.56 -4.77 1.64
CA SER A 47 12.42 -5.63 2.83
C SER A 47 13.69 -6.46 3.09
N ALA A 48 14.24 -7.10 2.06
CA ALA A 48 15.48 -7.86 2.18
C ALA A 48 16.68 -6.98 2.59
N PHE A 49 16.78 -5.76 2.04
CA PHE A 49 17.78 -4.78 2.45
C PHE A 49 17.64 -4.39 3.92
N VAL A 50 16.42 -4.11 4.38
CA VAL A 50 16.13 -3.76 5.78
C VAL A 50 16.55 -4.89 6.73
N THR A 51 16.29 -6.15 6.39
CA THR A 51 16.78 -7.29 7.17
C THR A 51 18.31 -7.33 7.17
N ALA A 52 18.93 -7.24 5.99
CA ALA A 52 20.38 -7.37 5.85
C ALA A 52 21.17 -6.29 6.62
N VAL A 53 20.69 -5.03 6.66
CA VAL A 53 21.39 -3.96 7.39
C VAL A 53 21.21 -4.03 8.91
N GLN A 54 20.24 -4.79 9.39
CA GLN A 54 20.02 -5.01 10.83
C GLN A 54 20.86 -6.18 11.35
N SER A 55 21.18 -7.16 10.50
CA SER A 55 22.03 -8.29 10.86
C SER A 55 23.52 -7.90 10.86
N ARG A 56 24.26 -8.30 11.90
CA ARG A 56 25.69 -7.96 12.05
C ARG A 56 26.64 -8.98 11.44
N GLU A 57 26.18 -10.22 11.28
CA GLU A 57 26.94 -11.36 10.83
C GLU A 57 26.02 -12.41 10.18
N LEU A 58 26.61 -13.36 9.44
CA LEU A 58 25.85 -14.36 8.67
C LEU A 58 24.95 -15.22 9.56
N SER A 59 25.43 -15.64 10.73
CA SER A 59 24.66 -16.41 11.72
C SER A 59 23.39 -15.68 12.16
N THR A 60 23.49 -14.37 12.46
CA THR A 60 22.33 -13.54 12.81
C THR A 60 21.39 -13.38 11.62
N TYR A 61 21.92 -13.13 10.42
CA TYR A 61 21.10 -13.03 9.21
C TYR A 61 20.30 -14.31 8.91
N GLU A 62 20.95 -15.48 9.04
CA GLU A 62 20.29 -16.77 8.84
C GLU A 62 19.21 -17.05 9.87
N ALA A 63 19.44 -16.65 11.14
CA ALA A 63 18.43 -16.75 12.20
C ALA A 63 17.23 -15.81 11.97
N ASP A 64 17.49 -14.57 11.56
CA ASP A 64 16.47 -13.53 11.37
C ASP A 64 15.67 -13.72 10.07
N ARG A 65 16.18 -14.51 9.11
CA ARG A 65 15.63 -14.62 7.76
C ARG A 65 14.16 -15.05 7.76
N GLU A 66 13.83 -16.09 8.51
CA GLU A 66 12.47 -16.64 8.51
C GLU A 66 11.50 -15.70 9.23
N GLU A 67 11.91 -15.13 10.37
CA GLU A 67 11.13 -14.13 11.10
C GLU A 67 10.85 -12.90 10.24
N ALA A 68 11.84 -12.43 9.48
CA ALA A 68 11.66 -11.33 8.55
C ALA A 68 10.65 -11.65 7.44
N ILE A 69 10.70 -12.87 6.88
CA ILE A 69 9.73 -13.31 5.86
C ILE A 69 8.31 -13.32 6.45
N GLU A 70 8.14 -13.92 7.62
CA GLU A 70 6.85 -13.98 8.31
C GLU A 70 6.29 -12.57 8.58
N TYR A 71 7.14 -11.68 9.09
CA TYR A 71 6.78 -10.29 9.35
C TYR A 71 6.33 -9.55 8.09
N PHE A 72 7.17 -9.50 7.05
CA PHE A 72 6.88 -8.71 5.85
C PHE A 72 5.69 -9.27 5.06
N VAL A 73 5.58 -10.61 4.93
CA VAL A 73 4.44 -11.24 4.26
C VAL A 73 3.17 -11.07 5.07
N GLY A 74 3.24 -11.18 6.40
CA GLY A 74 2.12 -10.94 7.31
C GLY A 74 1.57 -9.53 7.17
N GLU A 75 2.43 -8.51 7.25
CA GLU A 75 2.04 -7.11 7.13
C GLU A 75 1.50 -6.79 5.73
N PHE A 76 2.14 -7.28 4.67
CA PHE A 76 1.62 -7.11 3.31
C PHE A 76 0.22 -7.71 3.16
N ARG A 77 0.00 -8.93 3.67
CA ARG A 77 -1.31 -9.60 3.63
C ARG A 77 -2.36 -8.79 4.39
N ARG A 78 -2.03 -8.30 5.60
CA ARG A 78 -2.93 -7.48 6.42
C ARG A 78 -3.35 -6.20 5.67
N MET A 79 -2.38 -5.44 5.18
CA MET A 79 -2.64 -4.19 4.44
C MET A 79 -3.40 -4.44 3.13
N LEU A 80 -3.09 -5.51 2.39
CA LEU A 80 -3.80 -5.87 1.18
C LEU A 80 -5.28 -6.17 1.47
N ASN A 81 -5.56 -6.96 2.51
CA ASN A 81 -6.92 -7.27 2.93
C ASN A 81 -7.70 -6.01 3.31
N GLU A 82 -7.10 -5.12 4.12
CA GLU A 82 -7.72 -3.84 4.50
C GLU A 82 -8.08 -3.00 3.26
N ASN A 83 -7.17 -2.91 2.28
CA ASN A 83 -7.42 -2.17 1.05
C ASN A 83 -8.51 -2.82 0.19
N LEU A 84 -8.51 -4.14 0.05
CA LEU A 84 -9.55 -4.88 -0.68
C LEU A 84 -10.92 -4.74 -0.01
N ASP A 85 -10.98 -4.78 1.32
CA ASP A 85 -12.21 -4.56 2.09
C ASP A 85 -12.74 -3.13 1.93
N ASN A 86 -11.85 -2.12 1.85
CA ASN A 86 -12.25 -0.75 1.54
C ASN A 86 -12.88 -0.64 0.14
N TYR A 87 -12.35 -1.36 -0.85
CA TYR A 87 -12.96 -1.42 -2.17
C TYR A 87 -14.24 -2.24 -2.22
N ARG A 88 -14.39 -3.29 -1.40
CA ARG A 88 -15.61 -4.11 -1.31
C ARG A 88 -16.84 -3.26 -1.02
N ASP A 89 -16.71 -2.26 -0.16
CA ASP A 89 -17.83 -1.38 0.21
C ASP A 89 -18.37 -0.57 -0.97
N ALA A 90 -17.54 -0.30 -1.99
CA ALA A 90 -17.98 0.34 -3.23
C ALA A 90 -18.87 -0.56 -4.11
N PHE A 91 -18.89 -1.88 -3.86
CA PHE A 91 -19.68 -2.87 -4.61
C PHE A 91 -20.92 -3.34 -3.84
N LYS A 92 -21.14 -2.89 -2.60
CA LYS A 92 -22.37 -3.20 -1.86
C LYS A 92 -23.56 -2.50 -2.51
N PRO A 93 -24.71 -3.19 -2.70
CA PRO A 93 -25.92 -2.53 -3.17
C PRO A 93 -26.33 -1.43 -2.19
N ALA A 94 -26.88 -0.32 -2.71
CA ALA A 94 -27.45 0.72 -1.87
C ALA A 94 -28.54 0.10 -0.98
N ALA A 95 -28.56 0.45 0.31
CA ALA A 95 -29.63 0.01 1.20
C ALA A 95 -30.99 0.46 0.62
N GLU A 96 -32.00 -0.41 0.68
CA GLU A 96 -33.34 -0.10 0.18
C GLU A 96 -33.86 1.19 0.83
N GLY A 97 -34.12 2.21 0.00
CA GLY A 97 -34.59 3.53 0.46
C GLY A 97 -33.51 4.62 0.52
N GLU A 98 -32.23 4.30 0.33
CA GLU A 98 -31.22 5.31 0.02
C GLU A 98 -31.24 5.61 -1.49
N GLU A 99 -31.22 6.90 -1.89
CA GLU A 99 -30.90 7.25 -3.28
C GLU A 99 -29.64 6.49 -3.69
N PRO A 100 -29.58 5.90 -4.91
CA PRO A 100 -28.40 5.19 -5.35
C PRO A 100 -27.21 6.12 -5.17
N LYS A 101 -26.37 5.85 -4.16
CA LYS A 101 -25.09 6.53 -3.98
C LYS A 101 -24.45 6.41 -5.35
N LYS A 102 -24.24 7.55 -6.04
CA LYS A 102 -23.68 7.58 -7.39
C LYS A 102 -22.62 6.51 -7.40
N GLN A 103 -22.85 5.42 -8.16
CA GLN A 103 -21.85 4.36 -8.28
C GLN A 103 -20.55 5.11 -8.49
N PRO A 104 -19.50 4.89 -7.68
CA PRO A 104 -18.22 5.48 -7.99
C PRO A 104 -17.98 5.07 -9.44
N ALA A 105 -17.90 6.07 -10.33
CA ALA A 105 -17.81 5.82 -11.76
C ALA A 105 -16.78 4.70 -11.93
N LYS A 106 -17.13 3.59 -12.63
CA LYS A 106 -16.23 2.44 -12.92
C LYS A 106 -14.82 2.97 -12.86
N PRO A 107 -13.96 2.59 -11.88
CA PRO A 107 -12.82 3.39 -11.47
C PRO A 107 -12.22 4.02 -12.70
N GLN A 108 -12.59 5.29 -12.93
CA GLN A 108 -12.13 5.96 -14.14
C GLN A 108 -10.62 5.80 -14.04
N GLN A 109 -9.96 5.40 -15.12
CA GLN A 109 -8.49 5.30 -15.18
C GLN A 109 -7.92 6.69 -14.86
N LYS A 110 -7.91 7.03 -13.59
CA LYS A 110 -7.40 8.21 -12.96
C LYS A 110 -6.24 7.68 -12.14
N PRO A 111 -5.08 8.36 -12.19
CA PRO A 111 -3.88 7.92 -11.49
C PRO A 111 -4.27 7.62 -10.05
N PHE A 112 -3.80 6.49 -9.52
CA PHE A 112 -4.08 6.01 -8.16
C PHE A 112 -3.94 7.20 -7.20
N LEU A 113 -5.06 7.81 -6.82
CA LEU A 113 -5.07 9.11 -6.14
C LEU A 113 -4.57 8.88 -4.71
N SER A 114 -3.64 9.75 -4.29
CA SER A 114 -3.13 9.84 -2.93
C SER A 114 -4.27 9.84 -1.89
N TYR A 115 -3.98 9.26 -0.72
CA TYR A 115 -4.89 9.01 0.39
C TYR A 115 -5.75 10.23 0.80
N ASP A 116 -5.27 11.45 0.54
CA ASP A 116 -5.95 12.71 0.85
C ASP A 116 -7.31 12.90 0.12
N HIS A 117 -7.56 12.15 -0.96
CA HIS A 117 -8.81 12.26 -1.74
C HIS A 117 -9.96 11.41 -1.18
N LEU A 118 -9.70 10.54 -0.19
CA LEU A 118 -10.72 9.69 0.44
C LEU A 118 -11.24 10.24 1.78
N VAL A 119 -10.62 11.30 2.32
CA VAL A 119 -10.89 11.78 3.69
C VAL A 119 -11.47 13.20 3.75
N LYS A 120 -11.66 13.90 2.61
CA LYS A 120 -12.30 15.23 2.60
C LYS A 120 -13.60 15.22 1.80
N LYS A 121 -14.72 15.28 2.52
CA LYS A 121 -15.97 15.89 2.04
C LYS A 121 -15.94 17.37 2.41
#